data_AF-A0A7S2JAX0-F1
#
_entry.id   AF-A0A7S2JAX0-F1
#
_cell.length_a   1.000
_cell.length_b   1.000
_cell.length_c   1.000
_cell.angle_alpha   90.00
_cell.angle_beta   90.00
_cell.angle_gamma   90.00
#
_symmetry.space_group_name_H-M   'P 1'
#
loop_
_entity.id
_entity.type
_entity.pdbx_description
1 polymer ?
#
loop_
_entity_poly.entity_id
_entity_poly.type
_entity_poly.pdbx_seq_one_letter_code
_entity_poly.pdbx_strand_id
1 'polypeptide(L)'
;EVREFYVKWTTESMILERTRVAKDELTQEEERPKIPYWLEPFIGLIILLNAVSIGLSQDLYEDSMVWPTIECVFSAFFLFELIIKVYCLGPVEHFFGPGMIWSWFDFCIVAIAVLDV
;
A
#
# COMPACT_ATOMS: atom_id res chain seq x y z
N GLU A 1 37.55 -38.89 19.96
CA GLU A 1 37.71 -37.69 20.79
C GLU A 1 38.04 -36.42 20.00
N VAL A 2 39.29 -36.14 19.59
CA VAL A 2 39.64 -34.82 18.96
C VAL A 2 38.88 -34.54 17.65
N ARG A 3 38.65 -35.56 16.82
CA ARG A 3 37.88 -35.43 15.57
C ARG A 3 36.40 -35.09 15.82
N GLU A 4 35.80 -35.69 16.84
CA GLU A 4 34.40 -35.44 17.19
C GLU A 4 34.21 -34.05 17.78
N PHE A 5 35.18 -33.59 18.56
CA PHE A 5 35.21 -32.22 19.08
C PHE A 5 35.27 -31.19 17.94
N TYR A 6 36.14 -31.40 16.94
CA TYR A 6 36.24 -30.50 15.78
C TYR A 6 34.96 -30.46 14.94
N VAL A 7 34.35 -31.62 14.69
CA VAL A 7 33.09 -31.73 13.94
C VAL A 7 31.94 -31.04 14.68
N LYS A 8 31.86 -31.22 16.00
CA LYS A 8 30.85 -30.56 16.83
C LYS A 8 31.02 -29.05 16.81
N TRP A 9 32.24 -28.56 17.00
CA TRP A 9 32.54 -27.12 16.99
C TRP A 9 32.21 -26.46 15.65
N THR A 10 32.59 -27.09 14.53
CA THR A 10 32.27 -26.56 13.19
C THR A 10 30.78 -26.57 12.90
N THR A 11 30.04 -27.57 13.38
CA THR A 11 28.58 -27.64 13.20
C THR A 11 27.89 -26.54 14.00
N GLU A 12 28.30 -26.31 15.25
CA GLU A 12 27.75 -25.26 16.10
C GLU A 12 28.02 -23.86 15.52
N SER A 13 29.23 -23.60 15.00
CA SER A 13 29.55 -22.33 14.36
C SER A 13 28.76 -22.10 13.06
N MET A 14 28.57 -23.15 12.24
CA MET A 14 27.78 -23.05 11.01
C MET A 14 26.28 -22.80 11.30
N ILE A 15 25.72 -23.43 12.34
CA ILE A 15 24.33 -23.20 12.74
C ILE A 15 24.15 -21.79 13.28
N LEU A 16 25.07 -21.28 14.08
CA LEU A 16 25.02 -19.91 14.59
C LEU A 16 25.11 -18.88 13.47
N GLU A 17 25.99 -19.10 12.49
CA GLU A 17 26.12 -18.20 11.34
C GLU A 17 24.87 -18.22 10.46
N ARG A 18 24.31 -19.41 10.16
CA ARG A 18 23.02 -19.54 9.45
C ARG A 18 21.85 -18.92 10.22
N THR A 19 21.81 -19.10 11.54
CA THR A 19 20.74 -18.56 12.39
C THR A 19 20.86 -17.05 12.50
N ARG A 20 22.08 -16.50 12.55
CA ARG A 20 22.33 -15.06 12.56
C ARG A 20 21.96 -14.43 11.22
N VAL A 21 22.37 -15.02 10.10
CA VAL A 21 21.99 -14.55 8.75
C VAL A 21 20.49 -14.61 8.55
N ALA A 22 19.83 -15.72 8.90
CA ALA A 22 18.37 -15.82 8.82
C ALA A 22 17.66 -14.80 9.72
N LYS A 23 18.22 -14.51 10.90
CA LYS A 23 17.67 -13.49 11.81
C LYS A 23 17.90 -12.08 11.28
N ASP A 24 19.06 -11.78 10.73
CA ASP A 24 19.38 -10.48 10.11
C ASP A 24 18.55 -10.26 8.83
N GLU A 25 18.30 -11.30 8.03
CA GLU A 25 17.38 -11.29 6.89
C GLU A 25 15.92 -11.06 7.34
N LEU A 26 15.46 -11.72 8.40
CA LEU A 26 14.13 -11.48 9.01
C LEU A 26 14.00 -10.09 9.67
N THR A 27 15.11 -9.46 10.07
CA THR A 27 15.09 -8.12 10.67
C THR A 27 15.16 -7.03 9.60
N GLN A 28 15.62 -7.35 8.38
CA GLN A 28 15.55 -6.46 7.22
C GLN A 28 14.18 -6.48 6.53
N GLU A 29 13.35 -7.49 6.77
CA GLU A 29 11.94 -7.43 6.40
C GLU A 29 11.17 -6.48 7.34
N GLU A 30 10.78 -5.33 6.78
CA GLU A 30 9.61 -4.55 7.17
C GLU A 30 9.72 -3.56 8.34
N GLU A 31 10.46 -2.47 8.17
CA GLU A 31 9.88 -1.17 8.51
C GLU A 31 8.87 -0.77 7.42
N ARG A 32 7.84 -1.59 7.20
CA ARG A 32 6.67 -1.12 6.43
C ARG A 32 6.11 0.04 7.23
N PRO A 33 5.92 1.23 6.63
CA PRO A 33 5.24 2.29 7.33
C PRO A 33 3.89 1.76 7.77
N LYS A 34 3.53 2.09 9.01
CA LYS A 34 2.31 1.63 9.66
C LYS A 34 1.11 2.32 9.02
N ILE A 35 0.78 1.94 7.78
CA ILE A 35 -0.52 2.26 7.22
C ILE A 35 -1.55 1.59 8.12
N PRO A 36 -2.54 2.33 8.64
CA PRO A 36 -3.55 1.73 9.50
C PRO A 36 -4.29 0.64 8.71
N TYR A 37 -4.34 -0.58 9.26
CA TYR A 37 -4.97 -1.76 8.63
C TYR A 37 -6.43 -1.56 8.19
N TRP A 38 -7.10 -0.52 8.70
CA TRP A 38 -8.47 -0.17 8.37
C TRP A 38 -8.59 0.69 7.12
N LEU A 39 -7.49 1.27 6.62
CA LEU A 39 -7.49 2.19 5.50
C LEU A 39 -7.77 1.47 4.18
N GLU A 40 -7.18 0.30 3.95
CA GLU A 40 -7.43 -0.50 2.75
C GLU A 40 -8.91 -0.89 2.55
N PRO A 41 -9.61 -1.49 3.53
CA PRO A 41 -11.04 -1.82 3.37
C PRO A 41 -11.92 -0.57 3.33
N PHE A 42 -11.54 0.51 4.01
CA PHE A 42 -12.26 1.78 3.97
C PHE A 42 -12.22 2.40 2.56
N ILE A 43 -11.06 2.36 1.90
CA ILE A 43 -10.90 2.86 0.54
C ILE A 43 -11.62 1.98 -0.47
N GLY A 44 -11.56 0.66 -0.29
CA GLY A 44 -12.37 -0.27 -1.10
C GLY A 44 -13.87 0.04 -1.02
N LEU A 45 -14.37 0.42 0.17
CA LEU A 45 -15.76 0.85 0.33
C LEU A 45 -16.05 2.16 -0.41
N ILE A 46 -15.14 3.15 -0.36
CA ILE A 46 -15.31 4.41 -1.07
C ILE A 46 -15.32 4.19 -2.60
N ILE A 47 -14.48 3.31 -3.13
CA ILE A 47 -14.48 2.95 -4.56
C ILE A 47 -15.83 2.34 -4.96
N LEU A 48 -16.38 1.44 -4.15
CA LEU A 48 -17.70 0.85 -4.40
C LEU A 48 -18.81 1.91 -4.38
N LEU A 49 -18.78 2.83 -3.42
CA LEU A 49 -19.76 3.91 -3.33
C LEU A 49 -19.67 4.87 -4.53
N ASN A 50 -18.45 5.19 -4.99
CA ASN A 50 -18.25 5.99 -6.19
C ASN A 50 -18.82 5.28 -7.43
N ALA A 51 -18.52 3.98 -7.61
CA ALA A 51 -19.06 3.21 -8.73
C ALA A 51 -20.60 3.16 -8.74
N VAL A 52 -21.23 3.04 -7.56
CA VAL A 52 -22.69 3.13 -7.43
C VAL A 52 -23.19 4.53 -7.77
N SER A 53 -22.50 5.58 -7.33
CA SER A 53 -22.84 6.97 -7.65
C SER A 53 -22.84 7.23 -9.16
N ILE A 54 -21.83 6.72 -9.87
CA ILE A 54 -21.75 6.82 -11.34
C ILE A 54 -22.91 6.07 -12.00
N GLY A 55 -23.28 4.88 -11.51
CA GLY A 55 -24.42 4.15 -12.05
C GLY A 55 -25.75 4.87 -11.82
N LEU A 56 -25.93 5.48 -10.64
CA LEU A 56 -27.14 6.22 -10.31
C LEU A 56 -27.24 7.56 -11.04
N SER A 57 -26.12 8.23 -11.34
CA SER A 57 -26.12 9.50 -12.08
C SER A 57 -26.64 9.34 -13.51
N GLN A 58 -26.51 8.15 -14.10
CA GLN A 58 -27.06 7.84 -15.42
C GLN A 58 -28.59 7.69 -15.42
N ASP A 59 -29.18 7.25 -14.31
CA ASP A 59 -30.62 6.96 -14.21
C ASP A 59 -31.43 8.11 -13.56
N LEU A 60 -30.78 8.97 -12.76
CA LEU A 60 -31.44 10.00 -11.94
C LEU A 60 -30.83 11.39 -12.13
N TYR A 61 -31.66 12.36 -12.55
CA TYR A 61 -31.38 13.80 -12.48
C TYR A 61 -30.02 14.24 -13.10
N GLU A 62 -29.84 14.05 -14.41
CA GLU A 62 -28.64 14.49 -15.17
C GLU A 62 -28.29 15.98 -14.97
N ASP A 63 -29.27 16.86 -14.76
CA ASP A 63 -29.07 18.32 -14.76
C ASP A 63 -28.89 18.93 -13.35
N SER A 64 -28.62 18.10 -12.34
CA SER A 64 -28.47 18.54 -10.95
C SER A 64 -27.00 18.73 -10.56
N MET A 65 -26.67 19.84 -9.89
CA MET A 65 -25.33 20.10 -9.32
C MET A 65 -24.90 19.10 -8.22
N VAL A 66 -25.77 18.15 -7.88
CA VAL A 66 -25.52 17.15 -6.84
C VAL A 66 -24.44 16.17 -7.30
N TRP A 67 -24.45 15.72 -8.55
CA TRP A 67 -23.48 14.75 -9.06
C TRP A 67 -22.05 15.28 -9.13
N PRO A 68 -21.79 16.47 -9.71
CA PRO A 68 -20.44 17.05 -9.69
C PRO A 68 -19.91 17.30 -8.27
N THR A 69 -20.80 17.63 -7.34
CA THR A 69 -20.42 17.84 -5.93
C THR A 69 -20.00 16.52 -5.29
N ILE A 70 -20.73 15.43 -5.54
CA ILE A 70 -20.41 14.10 -5.02
C ILE A 70 -19.09 13.57 -5.62
N GLU A 71 -18.89 13.75 -6.92
CA GLU A 71 -17.64 13.39 -7.60
C GLU A 71 -16.44 14.15 -7.01
N CYS A 72 -16.55 15.47 -6.84
CA CYS A 72 -15.51 16.29 -6.21
C CYS A 72 -15.16 15.80 -4.78
N VAL A 73 -16.16 15.39 -4.00
CA VAL A 73 -15.94 14.84 -2.66
C VAL A 73 -15.17 13.51 -2.73
N PHE A 74 -15.55 12.58 -3.61
CA PHE A 74 -14.83 11.32 -3.76
C PHE A 74 -13.39 11.52 -4.26
N SER A 75 -13.18 12.40 -5.24
CA SER A 75 -11.85 12.76 -5.74
C SER A 75 -10.97 13.34 -4.63
N ALA A 76 -11.51 14.20 -3.76
CA ALA A 76 -10.79 14.74 -2.61
C ALA A 76 -10.37 13.67 -1.59
N PHE A 77 -11.22 12.65 -1.36
CA PHE A 77 -10.88 11.53 -0.48
C PHE A 77 -9.71 10.70 -1.03
N PHE A 78 -9.74 10.34 -2.32
CA PHE A 78 -8.64 9.59 -2.95
C PHE A 78 -7.34 10.39 -2.99
N LEU A 79 -7.43 11.71 -3.25
CA LEU A 79 -6.26 12.59 -3.22
C LEU A 79 -5.63 12.64 -1.81
N PHE A 80 -6.45 12.78 -0.77
CA PHE A 80 -5.98 12.83 0.61
C PHE A 80 -5.33 11.51 1.06
N GLU A 81 -5.93 10.38 0.68
CA GLU A 81 -5.36 9.05 0.92
C GLU A 81 -3.99 8.88 0.27
N LEU A 82 -3.87 9.23 -1.01
CA LEU A 82 -2.61 9.16 -1.74
C LEU A 82 -1.53 10.03 -1.10
N ILE A 83 -1.88 11.25 -0.67
CA ILE A 83 -0.96 12.12 0.07
C ILE A 83 -0.48 11.45 1.36
N ILE A 84 -1.38 10.87 2.16
CA ILE A 84 -1.01 10.14 3.38
C ILE A 84 -0.09 8.96 3.06
N LYS A 85 -0.41 8.15 2.05
CA LYS A 85 0.40 7.01 1.64
C LYS A 85 1.81 7.44 1.21
N VAL A 86 1.92 8.50 0.41
CA VAL A 86 3.21 9.04 -0.05
C VAL A 86 4.01 9.65 1.11
N TYR A 87 3.37 10.36 2.03
CA TYR A 87 4.03 10.91 3.22
C TYR A 87 4.51 9.82 4.19
N CYS A 88 3.75 8.72 4.33
CA CYS A 88 4.11 7.62 5.22
C CYS A 88 5.19 6.70 4.64
N LEU A 89 5.16 6.35 3.35
CA LEU A 89 6.19 5.54 2.69
C LEU A 89 7.44 6.34 2.31
N GLY A 90 7.30 7.63 2.07
CA GLY A 90 8.30 8.41 1.36
C GLY A 90 8.20 8.20 -0.16
N PRO A 91 8.49 9.22 -0.98
CA PRO A 91 8.26 9.17 -2.43
C PRO A 91 9.14 8.11 -3.14
N VAL A 92 10.34 7.84 -2.63
CA VAL A 92 11.26 6.88 -3.24
C VAL A 92 10.76 5.45 -3.04
N GLU A 93 10.35 5.08 -1.84
CA GLU A 93 9.80 3.74 -1.54
C GLU A 93 8.43 3.55 -2.20
N HIS A 94 7.62 4.60 -2.26
CA HIS A 94 6.31 4.56 -2.90
C HIS A 94 6.41 4.27 -4.42
N PHE A 95 7.35 4.91 -5.12
CA PHE A 95 7.49 4.77 -6.57
C PHE A 95 8.53 3.76 -7.04
N PHE A 96 9.43 3.26 -6.19
CA PHE A 96 10.48 2.29 -6.58
C PHE A 96 10.58 1.06 -5.65
N GLY A 97 9.71 0.93 -4.66
CA GLY A 97 9.69 -0.21 -3.74
C GLY A 97 9.05 -1.48 -4.34
N PRO A 98 9.10 -2.62 -3.64
CA PRO A 98 8.52 -3.89 -4.08
C PRO A 98 6.98 -3.85 -4.27
N GLY A 99 6.30 -2.86 -3.69
CA GLY A 99 4.86 -2.58 -3.87
C GLY A 99 4.51 -1.58 -4.98
N MET A 100 5.49 -1.18 -5.80
CA MET A 100 5.37 -0.09 -6.79
C MET A 100 4.12 -0.18 -7.67
N ILE A 101 3.72 -1.37 -8.12
CA ILE A 101 2.56 -1.54 -9.01
C ILE A 101 1.26 -1.03 -8.35
N TRP A 102 1.07 -1.29 -7.06
CA TRP A 102 -0.11 -0.85 -6.31
C TRP A 102 -0.09 0.65 -6.05
N SER A 103 1.07 1.21 -5.72
CA SER A 103 1.27 2.65 -5.58
C SER A 103 0.97 3.41 -6.89
N TRP A 104 1.44 2.88 -8.02
CA TRP A 104 1.15 3.46 -9.34
C TRP A 104 -0.33 3.35 -9.71
N PHE A 105 -1.00 2.26 -9.33
CA PHE A 105 -2.44 2.11 -9.54
C PHE A 105 -3.22 3.20 -8.79
N ASP A 106 -2.94 3.40 -7.50
CA ASP A 106 -3.57 4.44 -6.69
C ASP A 106 -3.30 5.85 -7.27
N PHE A 107 -2.06 6.11 -7.68
CA PHE A 107 -1.68 7.37 -8.33
C PHE A 107 -2.47 7.61 -9.64
N CYS A 108 -2.62 6.57 -10.48
CA CYS A 108 -3.37 6.67 -11.73
C CYS A 108 -4.85 6.97 -11.48
N ILE A 109 -5.47 6.32 -10.47
CA ILE A 109 -6.87 6.60 -10.12
C ILE A 109 -7.05 8.07 -9.73
N VAL A 110 -6.18 8.57 -8.86
CA VAL A 110 -6.24 9.98 -8.42
C VAL A 110 -5.98 10.93 -9.59
N ALA A 111 -5.01 10.61 -10.45
CA ALA A 111 -4.71 11.44 -11.62
C ALA A 111 -5.90 11.53 -12.57
N ILE A 112 -6.58 10.41 -12.85
CA ILE A 112 -7.80 10.38 -13.66
C ILE A 112 -8.90 11.22 -12.98
N ALA A 113 -9.12 11.02 -11.68
CA ALA A 113 -10.13 11.74 -10.92
C ALA A 113 -9.90 13.26 -10.86
N VAL A 114 -8.65 13.72 -10.87
CA VAL A 114 -8.30 15.15 -10.92
C VAL A 114 -8.44 15.73 -12.33
N LEU A 115 -8.20 14.93 -13.36
CA LEU A 115 -8.34 15.36 -14.76
C LEU A 115 -9.81 15.42 -15.22
N ASP A 116 -10.69 14.70 -14.54
CA ASP A 116 -12.12 14.61 -14.85
C ASP A 116 -12.94 15.77 -14.24
N VAL A 117 -12.44 16.38 -13.16
CA VAL A 117 -13.00 17.60 -12.51
C VAL A 117 -12.71 18.85 -13.34
#